data_AF-A0A2P5B167-F1
#
_entry.id   AF-A0A2P5B167-F1
#
_cell.length_a   1.000
_cell.length_b   1.000
_cell.length_c   1.000
_cell.angle_alpha   90.00
_cell.angle_beta   90.00
_cell.angle_gamma   90.00
#
_symmetry.space_group_name_H-M   'P 1'
#
loop_
_entity.id
_entity.type
_entity.pdbx_description
1 polymer ?
#
loop_
_entity_poly.entity_id
_entity_poly.type
_entity_poly.pdbx_seq_one_letter_code
_entity_poly.pdbx_strand_id
1 'polypeptide(L)' 'MSHPLRNQALRGADDNNNGPKYFDYLFYVDFEASMADQNAQNALRHLHEFATFMRVLGSYPVDTSMP' A
#
# COMPACT_ATOMS: atom_id res chain seq x y z
N MET A 1 9.47 -11.80 -1.60
CA MET A 1 8.84 -12.47 -2.77
C MET A 1 7.94 -11.46 -3.46
N SER A 2 8.48 -10.70 -4.42
CA SER A 2 7.68 -9.80 -5.27
C SER A 2 6.83 -10.66 -6.20
N HIS A 3 5.52 -10.62 -6.03
CA HIS A 3 4.58 -11.26 -6.95
C HIS A 3 4.19 -10.21 -7.98
N PRO A 4 4.72 -10.26 -9.23
CA PRO A 4 4.37 -9.29 -10.23
C PRO A 4 2.98 -9.65 -10.77
N LEU A 5 1.95 -8.98 -10.29
CA LEU A 5 0.63 -8.98 -10.92
C LEU A 5 0.72 -8.16 -12.21
N ARG A 6 1.35 -8.75 -13.23
CA ARG A 6 1.36 -8.23 -14.60
C ARG A 6 0.14 -8.80 -15.31
N ASN A 7 -0.98 -8.07 -15.26
CA ASN A 7 -2.01 -8.00 -16.31
C ASN A 7 -3.35 -7.51 -15.76
N GLN A 8 -3.40 -6.24 -15.38
CA GLN A 8 -4.52 -5.35 -15.66
C GLN A 8 -4.05 -4.00 -15.14
N ALA A 9 -3.94 -3.01 -16.02
CA ALA A 9 -3.67 -1.66 -15.56
C ALA A 9 -4.86 -1.25 -14.68
N LEU A 10 -4.68 -1.38 -13.36
CA LEU A 10 -5.73 -1.17 -12.38
C LEU A 10 -6.08 0.31 -12.45
N ARG A 11 -7.28 0.59 -12.99
CA ARG A 11 -7.83 1.94 -13.07
C ARG A 11 -7.99 2.45 -11.64
N GLY A 12 -7.08 3.30 -11.20
CA GLY A 12 -7.31 4.11 -10.02
C GLY A 12 -8.48 5.04 -10.33
N ALA A 13 -9.64 4.81 -9.70
CA ALA A 13 -10.75 5.74 -9.74
C ALA A 13 -10.34 6.98 -8.93
N ASP A 14 -9.80 7.98 -9.62
CA ASP A 14 -9.57 9.31 -9.08
C ASP A 14 -10.79 10.16 -9.47
N ASP A 15 -11.56 10.63 -8.48
CA ASP A 15 -12.71 11.55 -8.64
C ASP A 15 -12.28 12.99 -8.97
N ASN A 16 -11.03 13.20 -9.36
CA ASN A 16 -10.49 14.50 -9.72
C ASN A 16 -10.01 14.53 -11.18
N ASN A 17 -10.97 14.62 -12.11
CA ASN A 17 -10.88 15.12 -13.48
C ASN A 17 -9.54 14.99 -14.26
N ASN A 18 -8.79 13.88 -14.12
CA ASN A 18 -7.52 13.71 -14.81
C ASN A 18 -7.25 12.25 -15.19
N GLY A 19 -8.19 11.64 -15.94
CA GLY A 19 -8.03 10.35 -16.60
C GLY A 19 -7.69 9.15 -15.70
N PRO A 20 -7.71 7.91 -16.24
CA PRO A 20 -7.24 6.75 -15.50
C PRO A 20 -5.73 6.86 -15.25
N LYS A 21 -5.31 6.93 -13.97
CA LYS A 21 -3.90 6.78 -13.61
C LYS A 21 -3.49 5.33 -13.86
N TYR A 22 -2.56 5.15 -14.78
CA TYR A 22 -1.97 3.86 -15.10
C TYR A 22 -0.72 3.66 -14.23
N PHE A 23 -0.67 2.55 -13.50
CA PHE A 23 0.53 2.12 -12.77
C PHE A 23 1.13 0.92 -13.49
N ASP A 24 2.42 1.00 -13.85
CA ASP A 24 3.15 -0.14 -14.44
C ASP A 24 3.26 -1.31 -13.45
N TYR A 25 3.28 -0.99 -12.14
CA TYR A 25 3.31 -1.94 -11.04
C TYR A 25 2.51 -1.42 -9.85
N LEU A 26 1.67 -2.28 -9.25
CA LEU A 26 0.98 -2.03 -7.98
C LEU A 26 1.29 -3.16 -7.01
N PHE A 27 1.63 -2.81 -5.77
CA PHE A 27 1.94 -3.75 -4.71
C PHE A 27 0.98 -3.60 -3.54
N TYR A 28 0.54 -4.74 -3.01
CA TYR A 28 -0.16 -4.81 -1.72
C TYR A 28 0.78 -5.42 -0.71
N VAL A 29 0.91 -4.77 0.45
CA VAL A 29 1.82 -5.18 1.51
C VAL A 29 1.08 -5.06 2.83
N ASP A 30 1.02 -6.16 3.56
CA ASP A 30 0.67 -6.17 4.97
C ASP A 30 1.96 -6.28 5.80
N PHE A 31 2.01 -5.56 6.91
CA PHE A 31 3.10 -5.66 7.87
C PHE A 31 2.54 -5.56 9.29
N GLU A 32 3.14 -6.30 10.21
CA GLU A 32 2.71 -6.34 11.61
C GLU A 32 3.28 -5.14 12.37
N ALA A 33 2.52 -4.05 12.39
CA ALA A 33 2.77 -2.90 13.25
C ALA A 33 1.50 -2.06 13.41
N SER A 34 1.46 -1.22 14.44
CA SER A 34 0.40 -0.22 14.57
C SER A 34 0.74 1.03 13.77
N MET A 35 -0.26 1.66 13.14
CA MET A 35 -0.12 3.00 12.53
C MET A 35 0.20 4.09 13.58
N ALA A 36 -0.02 3.80 14.87
CA ALA A 36 0.38 4.66 15.97
C ALA A 36 1.88 4.56 16.29
N ASP A 37 2.58 3.50 15.84
CA ASP A 37 3.98 3.28 16.16
C ASP A 37 4.88 4.23 15.37
N GLN A 38 5.79 4.91 16.07
CA GLN A 38 6.73 5.84 15.43
C GLN A 38 7.60 5.14 14.37
N ASN A 39 7.95 3.88 14.60
CA ASN A 39 8.72 3.08 13.65
C ASN A 39 7.93 2.81 12.35
N ALA A 40 6.64 2.47 12.47
CA ALA A 40 5.76 2.27 11.32
C ALA A 40 5.59 3.58 10.53
N GLN A 41 5.39 4.70 11.23
CA GLN A 41 5.30 6.02 10.61
C GLN A 41 6.58 6.40 9.87
N ASN A 42 7.74 6.18 10.48
CA ASN A 42 9.04 6.45 9.85
C ASN A 42 9.24 5.57 8.61
N ALA A 43 8.91 4.28 8.69
CA ALA A 43 9.02 3.35 7.56
C ALA A 43 8.11 3.76 6.40
N LEU A 44 6.85 4.10 6.66
CA LEU A 44 5.91 4.57 5.64
C LEU A 44 6.33 5.91 5.03
N ARG A 45 6.87 6.84 5.83
CA ARG A 45 7.42 8.10 5.34
C ARG A 45 8.57 7.84 4.36
N HIS A 46 9.53 6.99 4.74
CA HIS A 46 10.63 6.65 3.84
C HIS A 46 10.13 5.96 2.57
N LEU A 47 9.16 5.03 2.69
CA LEU A 47 8.59 4.36 1.52
C LEU A 47 7.89 5.36 0.57
N HIS A 48 7.28 6.42 1.11
CA HIS A 48 6.62 7.46 0.32
C HIS A 48 7.62 8.32 -0.47
N GLU A 49 8.90 8.35 -0.09
CA GLU A 49 9.94 9.02 -0.87
C GLU A 49 10.27 8.28 -2.18
N PHE A 50 10.00 6.97 -2.24
CA PHE A 50 10.30 6.13 -3.40
C PHE A 50 9.06 5.77 -4.23
N ALA A 51 7.86 5.79 -3.63
CA ALA A 51 6.62 5.41 -4.30
C ALA A 51 5.93 6.64 -4.92
N THR A 52 5.53 6.53 -6.19
CA THR A 52 4.74 7.57 -6.88
C THR A 52 3.31 7.68 -6.37
N PHE A 53 2.81 6.63 -5.71
CA PHE A 53 1.53 6.57 -5.06
C PHE A 53 1.57 5.56 -3.91
N MET A 54 0.99 5.92 -2.77
CA MET A 54 0.78 5.01 -1.64
C MET A 54 -0.52 5.35 -0.94
N ARG A 55 -1.25 4.30 -0.53
CA ARG A 55 -2.46 4.44 0.27
C ARG A 55 -2.52 3.35 1.33
N VAL A 56 -2.77 3.75 2.57
CA VAL A 56 -3.12 2.83 3.65
C VAL A 56 -4.59 2.44 3.47
N LEU A 57 -4.85 1.15 3.31
CA LEU A 57 -6.21 0.63 3.07
C LEU A 57 -6.98 0.33 4.36
N GLY A 58 -6.26 0.14 5.47
CA GLY A 58 -6.84 -0.12 6.77
C GLY A 58 -5.80 -0.72 7.72
N SER A 59 -6.24 -1.02 8.94
CA SER A 59 -5.52 -1.85 9.90
C SER A 59 -6.50 -2.84 10.50
N TYR A 60 -6.04 -4.04 10.82
CA TYR A 60 -6.84 -5.08 11.43
C TYR A 60 -6.04 -5.71 12.58
N PRO A 61 -6.70 -6.19 13.65
CA PRO A 61 -6.00 -6.87 14.73
C PRO A 61 -5.32 -8.13 14.20
N VAL A 62 -4.07 -8.34 14.61
CA VAL A 62 -3.39 -9.62 14.38
C VAL A 62 -4.16 -10.72 15.11
N ASP A 63 -4.39 -11.84 14.44
CA ASP A 63 -5.01 -12.99 15.08
C ASP A 63 -4.03 -13.62 16.07
N THR A 64 -4.23 -13.33 17.36
CA THR A 64 -3.41 -13.87 18.45
C THR A 64 -3.83 -15.28 18.86
N SER A 65 -4.79 -15.90 18.17
CA SER A 65 -5.23 -17.27 18.44
C SER A 65 -4.35 -18.34 17.77
N MET A 66 -3.39 -17.94 16.93
CA MET A 66 -2.40 -18.86 16.37
C MET A 66 -1.25 -19.08 17.40
N PRO A 67 -1.01 -20.34 17.83
CA PRO A 67 0.02 -20.67 18.81
C PRO A 67 1.45 -20.56 18.27
#